data_AF-F4CTU3-F1
#
_entry.id   AF-F4CTU3-F1
#
_cell.length_a   1.000
_cell.length_b   1.000
_cell.length_c   1.000
_cell.angle_alpha   90.00
_cell.angle_beta   90.00
_cell.angle_gamma   90.00
#
_symmetry.space_group_name_H-M   'P 1'
#
loop_
_entity.id
_entity.type
_entity.pdbx_description
1 polymer ?
#
loop_
_entity_poly.entity_id
_entity_poly.type
_entity_poly.pdbx_seq_one_letter_code
_entity_poly.pdbx_strand_id
1 'polypeptide(L)'
;MIVVTPRDLAFALATRLDDVVPPGLRVRADGGRVVVLRGDAVVGGSAAPRLLDGETGDRQVATATYATINAVQEVVAYCVASPWPARAGARPKPQARLDGGVLRAWYGPAARPVLALEPVHLL
;
A
#
# COMPACT_ATOMS: atom_id res chain seq x y z
N MET A 1 -1.87 18.82 -13.64
CA MET A 1 -0.78 18.20 -12.84
C MET A 1 -1.37 17.92 -11.48
N ILE A 2 -1.52 16.65 -11.13
CA ILE A 2 -2.09 16.26 -9.84
C ILE A 2 -1.00 16.48 -8.79
N VAL A 3 -1.30 17.27 -7.76
CA VAL A 3 -0.36 17.53 -6.67
C VAL A 3 -0.72 16.61 -5.52
N VAL A 4 -0.07 15.44 -5.47
CA VAL A 4 -0.28 14.47 -4.38
C VAL A 4 0.83 14.64 -3.35
N THR A 5 0.48 14.96 -2.11
CA THR A 5 1.47 15.01 -1.04
C THR A 5 1.77 13.61 -0.48
N PRO A 6 2.91 13.41 0.20
CA PRO A 6 3.17 12.18 0.96
C PRO A 6 2.06 11.82 1.95
N ARG A 7 1.43 12.83 2.57
CA ARG A 7 0.36 12.63 3.55
C ARG A 7 -0.91 12.12 2.86
N ASP A 8 -1.27 12.68 1.71
CA ASP A 8 -2.46 12.26 0.98
C ASP A 8 -2.32 10.82 0.48
N LEU A 9 -1.15 10.47 -0.08
CA LEU A 9 -0.88 9.11 -0.51
C LEU A 9 -0.87 8.14 0.68
N ALA A 10 -0.21 8.50 1.78
CA ALA A 10 -0.17 7.66 2.98
C ALA A 10 -1.58 7.41 3.54
N PHE A 11 -2.40 8.46 3.65
CA PHE A 11 -3.78 8.34 4.11
C PHE A 11 -4.60 7.43 3.21
N ALA A 12 -4.61 7.68 1.90
CA ALA A 12 -5.40 6.89 0.96
C ALA A 12 -4.99 5.41 0.96
N LEU A 13 -3.69 5.12 0.93
CA LEU A 13 -3.20 3.73 0.96
C LEU A 13 -3.49 3.06 2.29
N ALA A 14 -3.31 3.75 3.41
CA ALA A 14 -3.60 3.19 4.72
C ALA A 14 -5.08 2.80 4.84
N THR A 15 -6.01 3.64 4.38
CA THR A 15 -7.44 3.32 4.35
C THR A 15 -7.70 2.05 3.54
N ARG A 16 -7.18 1.97 2.31
CA ARG A 16 -7.41 0.79 1.45
C ARG A 16 -6.78 -0.50 2.00
N LEU A 17 -5.65 -0.38 2.69
CA LEU A 17 -4.96 -1.51 3.27
C LEU A 17 -5.61 -1.98 4.57
N ASP A 18 -6.13 -1.06 5.41
CA ASP A 18 -6.83 -1.40 6.66
C ASP A 18 -8.07 -2.28 6.39
N ASP A 19 -8.74 -2.05 5.26
CA ASP A 19 -9.93 -2.81 4.84
C ASP A 19 -9.62 -4.29 4.52
N VAL A 20 -8.37 -4.62 4.21
CA VAL A 20 -7.99 -5.93 3.64
C VAL A 20 -6.94 -6.69 4.46
N VAL A 21 -6.35 -6.06 5.48
CA VAL A 21 -5.43 -6.78 6.36
C VAL A 21 -6.17 -7.82 7.21
N PRO A 22 -5.51 -8.92 7.59
CA PRO A 22 -6.11 -9.94 8.44
C PRO A 22 -6.57 -9.39 9.80
N PRO A 23 -7.57 -10.02 10.44
CA PRO A 23 -8.00 -9.65 11.78
C PRO A 23 -6.84 -9.61 12.79
N GLY A 24 -6.90 -8.65 13.71
CA GLY A 24 -5.84 -8.42 14.71
C GLY A 24 -4.68 -7.56 14.22
N LEU A 25 -4.67 -7.20 12.94
CA LEU A 25 -3.80 -6.15 12.39
C LEU A 25 -4.64 -4.93 11.99
N ARG A 26 -4.01 -3.76 12.02
CA ARG A 26 -4.57 -2.50 11.51
C ARG A 26 -3.53 -1.79 10.67
N VAL A 27 -3.95 -0.97 9.71
CA VAL A 27 -3.09 -0.09 8.94
C VAL A 27 -3.56 1.35 9.13
N ARG A 28 -2.62 2.25 9.42
CA ARG A 28 -2.91 3.68 9.60
C ARG A 28 -1.89 4.53 8.89
N ALA A 29 -2.29 5.75 8.56
CA ALA A 29 -1.34 6.78 8.17
C ALA A 29 -0.74 7.45 9.41
N ASP A 30 0.55 7.73 9.33
CA ASP A 30 1.32 8.50 10.31
C ASP A 30 2.14 9.56 9.57
N GLY A 31 1.50 10.72 9.34
CA GLY A 31 2.04 11.76 8.47
C GLY A 31 2.24 11.23 7.04
N GLY A 32 3.47 11.31 6.51
CA GLY A 32 3.85 10.76 5.20
C GLY A 32 4.26 9.28 5.24
N ARG A 33 3.76 8.50 6.20
CA ARG A 33 4.09 7.08 6.38
C ARG A 33 2.81 6.25 6.50
N VAL A 34 2.91 4.99 6.11
CA VAL A 34 1.89 3.97 6.39
C VAL A 34 2.45 3.04 7.44
N VAL A 35 1.75 2.83 8.56
CA VAL A 35 2.17 1.97 9.66
C VAL A 35 1.20 0.81 9.82
N VAL A 36 1.73 -0.36 10.17
CA VAL A 36 0.96 -1.54 10.53
C VAL A 36 0.99 -1.69 12.05
N LEU A 37 -0.16 -1.90 12.65
CA LEU A 37 -0.33 -2.06 14.10
C LEU A 37 -0.83 -3.45 14.45
N ARG A 38 -0.46 -3.93 15.64
CA ARG A 38 -1.08 -5.05 16.34
C ARG A 38 -1.50 -4.55 17.73
N GLY A 39 -2.80 -4.44 17.96
CA GLY A 39 -3.31 -3.60 19.05
C GLY A 39 -2.90 -2.15 18.83
N ASP A 40 -2.31 -1.52 19.84
CA ASP A 40 -1.81 -0.14 19.76
C ASP A 40 -0.31 -0.04 19.40
N ALA A 41 0.39 -1.17 19.28
CA ALA A 41 1.81 -1.20 18.97
C ALA A 41 2.06 -1.18 17.45
N VAL A 42 2.94 -0.30 16.99
CA VAL A 42 3.45 -0.32 15.61
C VAL A 42 4.42 -1.49 15.44
N VAL A 43 4.13 -2.38 14.49
CA VAL A 43 4.92 -3.59 14.21
C VAL A 43 5.70 -3.50 12.89
N GLY A 44 5.51 -2.42 12.13
CA GLY A 44 6.21 -2.15 10.89
C GLY A 44 5.47 -1.11 10.04
N GLY A 45 5.88 -0.94 8.79
CA GLY A 45 5.25 0.01 7.88
C GLY A 45 6.16 0.42 6.73
N SER A 46 5.84 1.55 6.11
CA SER A 46 6.59 2.15 5.02
C SER A 46 6.62 3.67 5.11
N ALA A 47 7.79 4.25 4.85
CA ALA A 47 7.95 5.68 4.62
C ALA A 47 7.98 6.04 3.13
N ALA A 48 7.70 5.10 2.23
CA ALA A 48 7.75 5.32 0.79
C ALA A 48 6.83 6.44 0.25
N PRO A 49 5.72 6.86 0.90
CA PRO A 49 5.00 8.05 0.45
C PRO A 49 5.87 9.33 0.46
N ARG A 50 6.92 9.39 1.28
CA ARG A 50 7.92 10.50 1.29
C ARG A 50 8.77 10.58 0.03
N LEU A 51 8.70 9.59 -0.87
CA LEU A 51 9.29 9.73 -2.21
C LEU A 51 8.62 10.85 -3.02
N LEU A 52 7.49 11.40 -2.53
CA LEU A 52 6.81 12.57 -3.10
C LEU A 52 7.25 13.90 -2.46
N ASP A 53 8.24 13.90 -1.56
CA ASP A 53 8.89 15.13 -1.08
C ASP A 53 9.77 15.72 -2.21
N GLY A 54 9.16 16.26 -3.27
CA GLY A 54 9.85 16.77 -4.47
C GLY A 54 8.93 16.93 -5.68
N GLU A 55 9.51 16.93 -6.89
CA GLU A 55 8.71 16.92 -8.12
C GLU A 55 7.89 15.64 -8.22
N THR A 56 6.57 15.81 -8.32
CA THR A 56 5.61 14.71 -8.37
C THR A 56 5.15 14.46 -9.80
N GLY A 57 5.21 13.20 -10.20
CA GLY A 57 4.71 12.71 -11.48
C GLY A 57 4.11 11.32 -11.32
N ASP A 58 3.35 10.87 -12.32
CA ASP A 58 2.58 9.64 -12.23
C ASP A 58 3.45 8.42 -11.89
N ARG A 59 4.67 8.39 -12.45
CA ARG A 59 5.66 7.34 -12.18
C ARG A 59 6.12 7.35 -10.72
N GLN A 60 6.35 8.52 -10.13
CA GLN A 60 6.76 8.67 -8.74
C GLN A 60 5.64 8.21 -7.81
N VAL A 61 4.38 8.59 -8.08
CA VAL A 61 3.22 8.14 -7.30
C VAL A 61 3.05 6.62 -7.39
N ALA A 62 3.14 6.03 -8.59
CA ALA A 62 3.07 4.58 -8.77
C ALA A 62 4.23 3.87 -8.04
N THR A 63 5.45 4.43 -8.07
CA THR A 63 6.62 3.87 -7.39
C THR A 63 6.47 3.91 -5.86
N ALA A 64 6.04 5.06 -5.32
CA ALA A 64 5.77 5.22 -3.89
C ALA A 64 4.66 4.27 -3.42
N THR A 65 3.62 4.10 -4.25
CA THR A 65 2.54 3.16 -3.98
C THR A 65 3.04 1.72 -3.95
N TYR A 66 3.76 1.29 -4.99
CA TYR A 66 4.36 -0.05 -5.06
C TYR A 66 5.22 -0.35 -3.83
N ALA A 67 6.12 0.56 -3.48
CA ALA A 67 7.03 0.37 -2.34
C ALA A 67 6.26 0.33 -1.01
N THR A 68 5.19 1.11 -0.87
CA THR A 68 4.32 1.09 0.31
C THR A 68 3.63 -0.26 0.47
N ILE A 69 2.93 -0.72 -0.57
CA ILE A 69 2.15 -1.97 -0.50
C ILE A 69 3.07 -3.21 -0.39
N ASN A 70 4.29 -3.16 -0.93
CA ASN A 70 5.29 -4.23 -0.75
C ASN A 70 5.75 -4.34 0.71
N ALA A 71 6.10 -3.21 1.33
CA ALA A 71 6.56 -3.21 2.71
C ALA A 71 5.44 -3.62 3.68
N VAL A 72 4.20 -3.17 3.46
CA VAL A 72 3.05 -3.64 4.25
C VAL A 72 2.82 -5.13 4.07
N GLN A 73 2.97 -5.66 2.86
CA GLN A 73 2.86 -7.10 2.61
C GLN A 73 3.90 -7.91 3.38
N GLU A 74 5.13 -7.43 3.45
CA GLU A 74 6.21 -8.05 4.22
C GLU A 74 5.87 -8.11 5.71
N VAL A 75 5.43 -7.00 6.28
CA VAL A 75 5.05 -6.93 7.70
C VAL A 75 3.86 -7.83 8.00
N VAL A 76 2.81 -7.79 7.17
CA VAL A 76 1.62 -8.63 7.37
C VAL A 76 1.99 -10.11 7.27
N ALA A 77 2.71 -10.52 6.23
CA ALA A 77 3.12 -11.90 6.03
C ALA A 77 4.00 -12.42 7.19
N TYR A 78 4.90 -11.58 7.70
CA TYR A 78 5.69 -11.89 8.89
C TYR A 78 4.80 -12.06 10.12
N CYS A 79 3.89 -11.11 10.36
CA CYS A 79 2.98 -11.13 11.51
C CYS A 79 2.06 -12.34 11.56
N VAL A 80 1.58 -12.83 10.41
CA VAL A 80 0.68 -14.00 10.33
C VAL A 80 1.42 -15.31 10.03
N ALA A 81 2.75 -15.28 9.92
CA ALA A 81 3.59 -16.44 9.61
C ALA A 81 3.11 -17.23 8.38
N SER A 82 2.59 -16.54 7.36
CA SER A 82 2.05 -17.12 6.14
C SER A 82 2.19 -16.12 4.98
N PRO A 83 2.33 -16.58 3.72
CA PRO A 83 2.20 -15.68 2.57
C PRO A 83 0.90 -14.88 2.69
N TRP A 84 0.95 -13.59 2.41
CA TRP A 84 -0.23 -12.73 2.31
C TRP A 84 -0.11 -11.88 1.04
N PRO A 85 -1.21 -11.57 0.34
CA PRO A 85 -2.60 -12.01 0.54
C PRO A 85 -2.94 -13.42 0.01
N ALA A 86 -1.96 -14.21 -0.45
CA ALA A 86 -2.20 -15.60 -0.81
C ALA A 86 -2.57 -16.46 0.42
N ARG A 87 -3.21 -17.61 0.23
CA ARG A 87 -3.45 -18.57 1.32
C ARG A 87 -2.37 -19.64 1.45
N ALA A 88 -1.60 -19.87 0.38
CA ALA A 88 -0.52 -20.84 0.29
C ALA A 88 0.41 -20.50 -0.88
N GLY A 89 1.61 -21.12 -0.91
CA GLY A 89 2.55 -20.99 -2.02
C GLY A 89 3.37 -19.70 -1.98
N ALA A 90 3.74 -19.20 -3.17
CA ALA A 90 4.56 -18.00 -3.28
C ALA A 90 3.78 -16.73 -2.93
N ARG A 91 4.47 -15.76 -2.33
CA ARG A 91 3.91 -14.44 -2.05
C ARG A 91 3.60 -13.71 -3.38
N PRO A 92 2.36 -13.25 -3.61
CA PRO A 92 1.99 -12.62 -4.86
C PRO A 92 2.67 -11.26 -4.99
N LYS A 93 3.26 -10.97 -6.16
CA LYS A 93 4.04 -9.74 -6.37
C LYS A 93 3.15 -8.50 -6.28
N PRO A 94 3.51 -7.47 -5.50
CA PRO A 94 2.80 -6.19 -5.51
C PRO A 94 2.98 -5.49 -6.86
N GLN A 95 1.99 -4.69 -7.24
CA GLN A 95 1.97 -3.87 -8.46
C GLN A 95 1.17 -2.59 -8.18
N ALA A 96 1.55 -1.50 -8.85
CA ALA A 96 0.83 -0.24 -8.77
C ALA A 96 0.89 0.50 -10.11
N ARG A 97 -0.17 1.22 -10.45
CA ARG A 97 -0.27 2.01 -11.66
C ARG A 97 -1.16 3.22 -11.43
N LEU A 98 -0.76 4.38 -11.95
CA LEU A 98 -1.58 5.58 -11.99
C LEU A 98 -1.89 5.89 -13.45
N ASP A 99 -3.18 5.92 -13.81
CA ASP A 99 -3.65 6.33 -15.13
C ASP A 99 -4.82 7.31 -14.96
N GLY A 100 -4.75 8.48 -15.60
CA GLY A 100 -5.86 9.44 -15.62
C GLY A 100 -6.32 9.87 -14.22
N GLY A 101 -5.39 10.03 -13.27
CA GLY A 101 -5.71 10.37 -11.88
C GLY A 101 -6.29 9.26 -11.03
N VAL A 102 -6.39 8.03 -11.57
CA VAL A 102 -6.86 6.86 -10.82
C VAL A 102 -5.67 5.96 -10.48
N LEU A 103 -5.33 5.92 -9.20
CA LEU A 103 -4.32 5.04 -8.67
C LEU A 103 -4.92 3.66 -8.39
N ARG A 104 -4.31 2.64 -8.98
CA ARG A 104 -4.66 1.23 -8.80
C ARG A 104 -3.46 0.48 -8.22
N ALA A 105 -3.72 -0.38 -7.25
CA ALA A 105 -2.72 -1.20 -6.59
C ALA A 105 -3.27 -2.61 -6.35
N TRP A 106 -2.45 -3.62 -6.56
CA TRP A 106 -2.86 -5.02 -6.43
C TRP A 106 -1.67 -5.95 -6.16
N TYR A 107 -1.97 -7.19 -5.80
CA TYR A 107 -1.01 -8.27 -5.60
C TYR A 107 -1.30 -9.41 -6.57
N GLY A 108 -0.29 -9.82 -7.35
CA GLY A 108 -0.37 -10.89 -8.33
C GLY A 108 -0.50 -10.41 -9.79
N PRO A 109 -0.84 -11.31 -10.73
CA PRO A 109 -0.99 -10.98 -12.14
C PRO A 109 -2.11 -9.97 -12.39
N ALA A 110 -1.89 -8.98 -13.27
CA ALA A 110 -2.87 -7.92 -13.53
C ALA A 110 -4.21 -8.44 -14.08
N ALA A 111 -4.20 -9.51 -14.88
CA ALA A 111 -5.41 -10.11 -15.45
C ALA A 111 -6.26 -10.86 -14.42
N ARG A 112 -5.66 -11.32 -13.31
CA ARG A 112 -6.32 -12.06 -12.24
C ARG A 112 -5.57 -11.83 -10.92
N PRO A 113 -5.74 -10.65 -10.30
CA PRO A 113 -5.05 -10.34 -9.06
C PRO A 113 -5.54 -11.27 -7.94
N VAL A 114 -4.63 -11.63 -7.04
CA VAL A 114 -4.98 -12.35 -5.81
C VAL A 114 -5.76 -11.44 -4.87
N LEU A 115 -5.37 -10.16 -4.84
CA LEU A 115 -6.06 -9.09 -4.15
C LEU A 115 -5.85 -7.79 -4.93
N ALA A 116 -6.92 -7.06 -5.19
CA ALA A 116 -6.86 -5.69 -5.68
C ALA A 116 -7.37 -4.74 -4.60
N LEU A 117 -6.69 -3.62 -4.41
CA LEU A 117 -7.18 -2.56 -3.54
C LEU A 117 -8.25 -1.75 -4.30
N GLU A 118 -9.24 -1.23 -3.58
CA GLU A 118 -10.18 -0.28 -4.15
C GLU A 118 -9.42 0.94 -4.73
N PRO A 119 -9.75 1.39 -5.95
CA PRO A 119 -9.04 2.49 -6.60
C PRO A 119 -9.05 3.78 -5.76
N VAL A 120 -8.00 4.58 -5.88
CA VAL A 120 -7.91 5.90 -5.27
C VAL A 120 -7.97 6.95 -6.37
N HIS A 121 -8.94 7.86 -6.27
CA HIS A 121 -9.04 9.03 -7.14
C HIS A 121 -8.18 10.15 -6.55
N LEU A 122 -7.13 10.51 -7.27
CA LEU A 122 -6.22 11.58 -6.90
C LEU A 122 -6.65 12.84 -7.66
N LEU A 123 -7.14 13.84 -6.92
CA LEU A 123 -7.56 15.15 -7.44
C LEU A 123 -6.36 16.10 -7.51
#